data_AF-A0A1H0TYA1-F1
#
_entry.id   AF-A0A1H0TYA1-F1
#
_cell.length_a   1.000
_cell.length_b   1.000
_cell.length_c   1.000
_cell.angle_alpha   90.00
_cell.angle_beta   90.00
_cell.angle_gamma   90.00
#
_symmetry.space_group_name_H-M   'P 1'
#
loop_
_entity.id
_entity.type
_entity.pdbx_description
1 polymer ?
#
loop_
_entity_poly.entity_id
_entity_poly.type
_entity_poly.pdbx_seq_one_letter_code
_entity_poly.pdbx_strand_id
1 'polypeptide(L)'
;MGRENRPRAPLEEEDPKKLKRLFAFFESMVTNGDEYVAELLSVTILARIGDDKKVLTTAYKYMGKETRKSSDEIEKFWGRY
;
A
#
# COMPACT_ATOMS: atom_id res chain seq x y z
N MET A 1 4.31 -16.01 -24.96
CA MET A 1 5.29 -15.11 -24.31
C MET A 1 4.93 -15.01 -22.83
N GLY A 2 5.54 -15.86 -22.00
CA GLY A 2 5.38 -15.75 -20.55
C GLY A 2 6.02 -14.46 -20.10
N ARG A 3 5.26 -13.57 -19.46
CA ARG A 3 5.85 -12.45 -18.74
C ARG A 3 6.64 -13.08 -17.60
N GLU A 4 7.96 -13.06 -17.76
CA GLU A 4 8.93 -13.42 -16.75
C GLU A 4 8.52 -12.78 -15.43
N ASN A 5 8.26 -13.61 -14.41
CA ASN A 5 8.04 -13.16 -13.05
C ASN A 5 9.35 -12.54 -12.57
N ARG A 6 9.56 -11.25 -12.89
CA ARG A 6 10.62 -10.48 -12.26
C ARG A 6 10.38 -10.56 -10.75
N PRO A 7 11.39 -10.93 -9.94
CA PRO A 7 11.27 -10.79 -8.50
C PRO A 7 10.84 -9.33 -8.24
N ARG A 8 9.77 -9.14 -7.46
CA ARG A 8 9.34 -7.78 -7.12
C ARG A 8 10.52 -7.13 -6.42
N ALA A 9 11.11 -6.12 -7.05
CA ALA A 9 12.14 -5.33 -6.42
C ALA A 9 11.55 -4.82 -5.10
N PRO A 10 12.28 -4.91 -3.97
CA PRO A 10 11.85 -4.29 -2.73
C PRO A 10 11.52 -2.82 -3.00
N LEU A 11 10.54 -2.24 -2.30
CA LEU A 11 10.21 -0.81 -2.40
C LEU A 11 11.44 0.10 -2.21
N GLU A 12 12.50 -0.41 -1.59
CA GLU A 12 13.77 0.27 -1.33
C GLU A 12 14.61 0.53 -2.60
N GLU A 13 14.36 -0.20 -3.69
CA GLU A 13 15.04 -0.01 -4.98
C GLU A 13 14.29 0.93 -5.94
N GLU A 14 13.08 1.35 -5.58
CA GLU A 14 12.24 2.23 -6.39
C GLU A 14 12.56 3.72 -6.18
N ASP A 15 12.39 4.54 -7.22
CA ASP A 15 12.59 5.99 -7.13
C ASP A 15 11.68 6.60 -6.05
N PRO A 16 12.23 7.20 -4.97
CA PRO A 16 11.44 7.76 -3.88
C PRO A 16 10.41 8.80 -4.35
N LYS A 17 10.65 9.50 -5.46
CA LYS A 17 9.68 10.45 -6.02
C LYS A 17 8.47 9.74 -6.62
N LYS A 18 8.68 8.59 -7.28
CA LYS A 18 7.59 7.77 -7.81
C LYS A 18 6.75 7.18 -6.67
N LEU A 19 7.40 6.68 -5.63
CA LEU A 19 6.71 6.17 -4.44
C LEU A 19 5.86 7.26 -3.77
N LYS A 20 6.42 8.46 -3.57
CA LYS A 20 5.64 9.59 -3.04
C LYS A 20 4.40 9.90 -3.87
N ARG A 21 4.52 9.90 -5.20
CA ARG A 21 3.36 10.13 -6.09
C ARG A 21 2.34 8.99 -6.02
N LEU A 22 2.81 7.74 -5.95
CA LEU A 22 1.95 6.57 -5.84
C LEU A 22 1.15 6.58 -4.53
N PHE A 23 1.80 6.83 -3.40
CA PHE A 23 1.12 6.89 -2.11
C PHE A 23 0.25 8.14 -1.95
N ALA A 24 0.59 9.26 -2.61
CA ALA A 24 -0.32 10.40 -2.69
C ALA A 24 -1.59 10.07 -3.50
N PHE A 25 -1.48 9.24 -4.53
CA PHE A 25 -2.64 8.73 -5.25
C PHE A 25 -3.50 7.81 -4.37
N PHE A 26 -2.89 6.90 -3.59
CA PHE A 26 -3.62 6.09 -2.62
C PHE A 26 -4.30 6.93 -1.55
N GLU A 27 -3.66 7.99 -1.05
CA GLU A 27 -4.29 8.93 -0.11
C GLU A 27 -5.51 9.59 -0.74
N SER A 28 -5.43 9.98 -2.02
CA SER A 28 -6.59 10.52 -2.73
C SER A 28 -7.70 9.49 -2.92
N MET A 29 -7.38 8.20 -3.06
CA MET A 29 -8.40 7.15 -3.15
C MET A 29 -9.18 7.02 -1.84
N VAL A 30 -8.52 7.13 -0.68
CA VAL A 30 -9.19 7.07 0.63
C VAL A 30 -9.94 8.36 0.97
N THR A 31 -9.38 9.51 0.61
CA THR A 31 -9.93 10.82 1.03
C THR A 31 -10.97 11.40 0.08
N ASN A 32 -10.87 11.12 -1.22
CA ASN A 32 -11.75 11.69 -2.25
C ASN A 32 -12.56 10.62 -3.00
N GLY A 33 -12.27 9.33 -2.79
CA GLY A 33 -13.06 8.22 -3.34
C GLY A 33 -14.32 7.96 -2.53
N ASP A 34 -15.24 7.20 -3.12
CA ASP A 34 -16.36 6.62 -2.36
C ASP A 34 -15.91 5.42 -1.52
N GLU A 35 -16.85 4.86 -0.75
CA GLU A 35 -16.56 3.71 0.13
C GLU A 35 -16.03 2.49 -0.64
N TYR A 36 -16.50 2.25 -1.87
CA TYR A 36 -16.05 1.13 -2.69
C TYR A 36 -14.62 1.33 -3.20
N VAL A 37 -14.22 2.57 -3.52
CA VAL A 37 -12.83 2.89 -3.90
C VAL A 37 -11.89 2.69 -2.72
N ALA A 38 -12.29 3.12 -1.52
CA ALA A 38 -11.50 2.91 -0.30
C ALA A 38 -11.39 1.42 0.07
N GLU A 39 -12.48 0.66 -0.07
CA GLU A 39 -12.49 -0.78 0.15
C GLU A 39 -11.60 -1.50 -0.86
N LEU A 40 -11.70 -1.16 -2.15
CA LEU A 40 -10.86 -1.74 -3.21
C LEU A 40 -9.37 -1.56 -2.89
N LEU A 41 -8.93 -0.34 -2.56
CA LEU A 41 -7.55 -0.06 -2.16
C LEU A 41 -7.12 -0.94 -0.98
N SER A 42 -7.99 -1.04 0.02
CA SER A 42 -7.75 -1.78 1.26
C SER A 42 -7.55 -3.26 1.01
N VAL A 43 -8.50 -3.92 0.34
CA VAL A 43 -8.49 -5.39 0.16
C VAL A 43 -7.51 -5.86 -0.90
N THR A 44 -7.12 -5.00 -1.86
CA THR A 44 -6.24 -5.41 -2.98
C THR A 44 -4.78 -5.01 -2.78
N ILE A 45 -4.51 -3.78 -2.36
CA ILE A 45 -3.15 -3.22 -2.33
C ILE A 45 -2.62 -3.23 -0.91
N LEU A 46 -3.32 -2.61 0.04
CA LEU A 46 -2.83 -2.47 1.41
C LEU A 46 -2.70 -3.84 2.10
N ALA A 47 -3.69 -4.73 1.94
CA ALA A 47 -3.61 -6.10 2.43
C ALA A 47 -2.37 -6.85 1.89
N ARG A 48 -2.02 -6.63 0.61
CA ARG A 48 -0.88 -7.27 -0.04
C ARG A 48 0.47 -6.67 0.37
N ILE A 49 0.51 -5.37 0.67
CA ILE A 49 1.68 -4.71 1.27
C ILE A 49 1.97 -5.30 2.65
N GLY A 50 0.92 -5.58 3.44
CA GLY A 50 1.04 -6.16 4.78
C GLY A 50 1.53 -7.61 4.83
N ASP A 51 1.52 -8.34 3.71
CA ASP A 51 2.02 -9.73 3.67
C ASP A 51 3.54 -9.83 3.93
N ASP A 52 4.28 -8.72 3.77
CA ASP A 52 5.71 -8.64 4.08
C ASP A 52 5.99 -7.46 5.01
N LYS A 53 6.43 -7.76 6.24
CA LYS A 53 6.72 -6.75 7.27
C LYS A 53 7.77 -5.73 6.86
N LYS A 54 8.76 -6.10 6.03
CA LYS A 54 9.79 -5.16 5.55
C LYS A 54 9.19 -4.20 4.52
N VAL A 55 8.40 -4.72 3.59
CA VAL A 55 7.69 -3.93 2.58
C VAL A 55 6.72 -2.96 3.27
N LEU A 56 5.94 -3.44 4.24
CA LEU A 56 5.03 -2.61 5.04
C LEU A 56 5.77 -1.48 5.77
N THR A 57 6.87 -1.80 6.44
CA THR A 57 7.69 -0.82 7.16
C THR A 57 8.24 0.26 6.24
N THR A 58 8.63 -0.10 5.02
CA THR A 58 9.10 0.88 4.03
C THR A 58 7.94 1.67 3.43
N ALA A 59 6.80 1.05 3.12
CA ALA A 59 5.59 1.70 2.61
C ALA A 59 5.06 2.79 3.57
N TYR A 60 5.13 2.53 4.87
CA TYR A 60 4.77 3.47 5.93
C TYR A 60 5.47 4.83 5.87
N LYS A 61 6.66 4.92 5.24
CA LYS A 61 7.37 6.19 5.05
C LYS A 61 6.72 7.10 4.00
N TYR A 62 5.86 6.54 3.16
CA TYR A 62 5.26 7.22 2.00
C TYR A 62 3.76 7.42 2.14
N MET A 63 3.08 6.64 2.99
CA MET A 63 1.64 6.75 3.22
C MET A 63 1.25 8.11 3.78
N GLY A 64 0.12 8.64 3.30
CA GLY A 64 -0.58 9.73 3.95
C GLY A 64 -1.34 9.26 5.20
N LYS A 65 -2.01 10.20 5.86
CA LYS A 65 -2.65 9.96 7.17
C LYS A 65 -3.76 8.92 7.07
N GLU A 66 -4.66 9.06 6.09
CA GLU A 66 -5.83 8.19 5.99
C GLU A 66 -5.45 6.83 5.37
N THR A 67 -4.54 6.80 4.38
CA THR A 67 -3.98 5.54 3.85
C THR A 67 -3.29 4.73 4.95
N ARG A 68 -2.55 5.41 5.85
CA ARG A 68 -1.90 4.74 6.97
C ARG A 68 -2.92 4.15 7.94
N LYS A 69 -3.95 4.91 8.27
CA LYS A 69 -5.06 4.45 9.12
C LYS A 69 -5.73 3.20 8.53
N SER A 70 -6.09 3.22 7.25
CA SER A 70 -6.66 2.05 6.56
C SER A 70 -5.70 0.87 6.57
N SER A 71 -4.40 1.09 6.35
CA SER A 71 -3.40 0.03 6.44
C SER A 71 -3.33 -0.59 7.84
N ASP A 72 -3.31 0.22 8.90
CA ASP A 72 -3.26 -0.28 10.27
C ASP A 72 -4.54 -1.04 10.66
N GLU A 73 -5.71 -0.63 10.14
CA GLU A 73 -6.99 -1.32 10.33
C GLU A 73 -6.99 -2.71 9.70
N ILE A 74 -6.40 -2.85 8.51
CA ILE A 74 -6.21 -4.15 7.84
C ILE A 74 -5.30 -5.06 8.67
N GLU A 75 -4.15 -4.56 9.12
CA GLU A 75 -3.24 -5.39 9.93
C GLU A 75 -3.89 -5.86 11.24
N LYS A 76 -4.74 -5.02 11.85
CA LYS A 76 -5.55 -5.42 13.01
C LYS A 76 -6.58 -6.48 12.65
N PHE A 77 -7.30 -6.30 11.54
CA PHE A 77 -8.31 -7.25 11.06
C PHE A 77 -7.71 -8.64 10.80
N TRP A 78 -6.51 -8.71 10.21
CA TRP A 78 -5.80 -9.96 9.93
C TRP A 78 -4.98 -10.50 11.12
N GLY A 79 -4.91 -9.78 12.25
CA GLY A 79 -4.14 -10.20 13.43
C GLY A 79 -2.63 -10.17 13.24
N ARG A 80 -2.09 -9.25 12.40
CA ARG A 80 -0.66 -9.15 12.03
C ARG A 80 0.13 -8.09 12.82
N TYR A 81 -0.51 -7.46 13.82
CA TYR A 81 0.04 -6.41 14.68
C TYR A 81 1.23 -6.88 15.55
#